data_AF-A0A852KDU0-F1
#
_entry.id   AF-A0A852KDU0-F1
#
_cell.length_a   1.000
_cell.length_b   1.000
_cell.length_c   1.000
_cell.angle_alpha   90.00
_cell.angle_beta   90.00
_cell.angle_gamma   90.00
#
_symmetry.space_group_name_H-M   'P 1'
#
loop_
_entity.id
_entity.type
_entity.pdbx_description
1 polymer ?
#
loop_
_entity_poly.entity_id
_entity_poly.type
_entity_poly.pdbx_seq_one_letter_code
_entity_poly.pdbx_strand_id
1 'polypeptide(L)'
;FSCIPRYLKQISELTFPEEGQLKKFNHLKAYNLQEEMKSLRELLEATPSPVVFCHNDVQEGNILLLAGHDASSSDKLMLIDFEYSSYNYRGFDIGNHFCEWVYNYTHDSWPFFQASPENYPSRQQQLHFIRHYLSEAPGRHGERAHLEEEEEEMMLTEVNRFALASHFFWGLWSILQAKISTIKFGYLDYAQSRFEAYFQHKAQCS
;
A
#
# COMPACT_ATOMS: atom_id res chain seq x y z
N PHE A 1 5.61 7.25 7.82
CA PHE A 1 6.52 8.11 7.00
C PHE A 1 7.87 8.45 7.62
N SER A 2 8.03 8.48 8.95
CA SER A 2 9.28 8.93 9.61
C SER A 2 10.53 8.10 9.29
N CYS A 3 10.39 6.83 8.90
CA CYS A 3 11.49 5.93 8.56
C CYS A 3 12.02 6.07 7.12
N ILE A 4 11.29 6.73 6.21
CA ILE A 4 11.67 6.80 4.79
C ILE A 4 13.04 7.49 4.56
N PRO A 5 13.37 8.63 5.20
CA PRO A 5 14.69 9.25 5.05
C PRO A 5 15.83 8.30 5.46
N ARG A 6 15.62 7.48 6.49
CA ARG A 6 16.57 6.46 6.93
C ARG A 6 16.75 5.37 5.86
N TYR A 7 15.65 4.89 5.27
CA TYR A 7 15.71 3.89 4.20
C TYR A 7 16.44 4.42 2.96
N LEU A 8 16.13 5.63 2.51
CA LEU A 8 16.81 6.26 1.37
C LEU A 8 18.32 6.40 1.62
N LYS A 9 18.72 6.78 2.85
CA LYS A 9 20.15 6.85 3.21
C LYS A 9 20.80 5.47 3.14
N GLN A 10 20.22 4.45 3.78
CA GLN A 10 20.74 3.09 3.76
C GLN A 10 20.86 2.57 2.31
N ILE A 11 19.84 2.78 1.49
CA ILE A 11 19.81 2.38 0.07
C ILE A 11 20.93 3.07 -0.73
N SER A 12 21.24 4.34 -0.45
CA SER A 12 22.32 5.05 -1.16
C SER A 12 23.71 4.42 -0.94
N GLU A 13 23.89 3.73 0.19
CA GLU A 13 25.13 3.07 0.59
C GLU A 13 25.17 1.58 0.18
N LEU A 14 24.06 1.03 -0.35
CA LEU A 14 23.98 -0.38 -0.71
C LEU A 14 24.76 -0.74 -1.98
N THR A 15 25.22 -1.99 -2.00
CA THR A 15 25.76 -2.66 -3.19
C THR A 15 25.42 -4.16 -3.16
N PHE A 16 25.31 -4.76 -4.36
CA PHE A 16 25.02 -6.17 -4.56
C PHE A 16 26.18 -6.84 -5.29
N PRO A 17 26.74 -7.96 -4.75
CA PRO A 17 27.87 -8.64 -5.37
C PRO A 17 27.46 -9.47 -6.59
N GLU A 18 26.21 -9.93 -6.66
CA GLU A 18 25.69 -10.69 -7.78
C GLU A 18 25.31 -9.76 -8.94
N GLU A 19 25.79 -10.07 -10.15
CA GLU A 19 25.58 -9.23 -11.33
C GLU A 19 24.09 -9.02 -11.66
N GLY A 20 23.27 -10.06 -11.52
CA GLY A 20 21.82 -9.97 -11.76
C GLY A 20 21.12 -8.99 -10.81
N GLN A 21 21.44 -9.08 -9.52
CA GLN A 21 20.93 -8.16 -8.51
C GLN A 21 21.44 -6.74 -8.71
N LEU A 22 22.72 -6.57 -9.06
CA LEU A 22 23.31 -5.26 -9.33
C LEU A 22 22.63 -4.56 -10.50
N LYS A 23 22.31 -5.28 -11.58
CA LYS A 23 21.56 -4.74 -12.73
C LYS A 23 20.17 -4.24 -12.32
N LYS A 24 19.39 -5.04 -11.60
CA LYS A 24 18.07 -4.64 -11.08
C LYS A 24 18.16 -3.43 -10.16
N PHE A 25 19.14 -3.42 -9.26
CA PHE A 25 19.36 -2.32 -8.34
C PHE A 25 19.75 -1.01 -9.04
N ASN A 26 20.59 -1.08 -10.08
CA ASN A 26 20.93 0.09 -10.88
C ASN A 26 19.71 0.64 -11.64
N HIS A 27 18.81 -0.22 -12.11
CA HIS A 27 17.54 0.22 -12.69
C HIS A 27 16.68 0.97 -11.66
N LEU A 28 16.56 0.44 -10.44
CA LEU A 28 15.84 1.09 -9.34
C LEU A 28 16.44 2.47 -8.97
N LYS A 29 17.77 2.62 -9.02
CA LYS A 29 18.43 3.93 -8.79
C LYS A 29 18.08 4.96 -9.86
N ALA A 30 17.76 4.53 -11.08
CA ALA A 30 17.44 5.43 -12.18
C ALA A 30 16.14 6.23 -11.94
N TYR A 31 15.26 5.76 -11.05
CA TYR A 31 14.03 6.48 -10.66
C TYR A 31 14.28 7.74 -9.82
N ASN A 32 15.52 8.02 -9.40
CA ASN A 32 15.84 9.18 -8.55
C ASN A 32 14.93 9.28 -7.31
N LEU A 33 14.91 8.20 -6.51
CA LEU A 33 14.01 8.04 -5.36
C LEU A 33 14.06 9.19 -4.33
N GLN A 34 15.17 9.91 -4.24
CA GLN A 34 15.24 11.08 -3.35
C GLN A 34 14.37 12.24 -3.83
N GLU A 35 14.38 12.53 -5.12
CA GLU A 35 13.57 13.59 -5.70
C GLU A 35 12.10 13.18 -5.75
N GLU A 36 11.83 11.93 -6.09
CA GLU A 36 10.46 11.39 -6.08
C GLU A 36 9.84 11.40 -4.67
N MET A 37 10.62 11.17 -3.62
CA MET A 37 10.11 11.30 -2.26
C MET A 37 9.69 12.74 -1.91
N LYS A 38 10.38 13.76 -2.45
CA LYS A 38 9.95 15.16 -2.26
C LYS A 38 8.63 15.42 -2.98
N SER A 39 8.53 15.01 -4.24
CA SER A 39 7.30 15.13 -5.04
C SER A 39 6.12 14.42 -4.38
N LEU A 40 6.32 13.20 -3.88
CA LEU A 40 5.29 12.48 -3.14
C LEU A 40 4.91 13.18 -1.85
N ARG A 41 5.88 13.72 -1.09
CA ARG A 41 5.59 14.47 0.14
C ARG A 41 4.72 15.69 -0.14
N GLU A 42 5.08 16.50 -1.12
CA GLU A 42 4.31 17.70 -1.50
C GLU A 42 2.87 17.35 -1.88
N LEU A 43 2.67 16.28 -2.67
CA LEU A 43 1.34 15.80 -3.03
C LEU A 43 0.50 15.40 -1.80
N LEU A 44 1.10 14.67 -0.86
CA LEU A 44 0.39 14.19 0.33
C LEU A 44 0.16 15.29 1.37
N GLU A 45 1.05 16.27 1.48
CA GLU A 45 0.82 17.46 2.30
C GLU A 45 -0.37 18.28 1.79
N ALA A 46 -0.61 18.28 0.47
CA ALA A 46 -1.79 18.87 -0.16
C ALA A 46 -3.03 17.96 -0.14
N THR A 47 -2.98 16.80 0.51
CA THR A 47 -4.06 15.82 0.53
C THR A 47 -4.48 15.53 1.98
N PRO A 48 -5.54 16.19 2.48
CA PRO A 48 -6.00 15.97 3.83
C PRO A 48 -6.39 14.51 4.08
N SER A 49 -5.88 13.93 5.16
CA SER A 49 -6.27 12.62 5.65
C SER A 49 -6.23 12.63 7.17
N PRO A 50 -7.27 12.13 7.87
CA PRO A 50 -7.26 12.09 9.32
C PRO A 50 -6.18 11.11 9.82
N VAL A 51 -5.49 11.51 10.90
CA VAL A 51 -4.55 10.63 11.60
C VAL A 51 -5.34 9.74 12.55
N VAL A 52 -5.24 8.43 12.35
CA VAL A 52 -5.93 7.39 13.13
C VAL A 52 -4.93 6.29 13.49
N PHE A 53 -5.32 5.33 14.34
CA PHE A 53 -4.52 4.13 14.52
C PHE A 53 -4.71 3.20 13.32
N CYS A 54 -3.67 3.04 12.52
CA CYS A 54 -3.67 2.23 11.31
C CYS A 54 -2.94 0.91 11.54
N HIS A 55 -3.40 -0.14 10.84
CA HIS A 55 -2.69 -1.42 10.80
C HIS A 55 -1.37 -1.30 10.01
N ASN A 56 -1.42 -0.54 8.91
CA ASN A 56 -0.37 -0.30 7.92
C ASN A 56 0.01 -1.49 7.03
N ASP A 57 -0.64 -2.65 7.22
CA ASP A 57 -0.33 -3.88 6.47
C ASP A 57 -1.54 -4.82 6.36
N VAL A 58 -2.68 -4.27 5.91
CA VAL A 58 -3.93 -5.05 5.71
C VAL A 58 -3.86 -5.84 4.40
N GLN A 59 -2.98 -6.84 4.35
CA GLN A 59 -2.86 -7.83 3.26
C GLN A 59 -3.58 -9.14 3.60
N GLU A 60 -3.84 -9.99 2.61
CA GLU A 60 -4.70 -11.17 2.74
C GLU A 60 -4.24 -12.17 3.81
N GLY A 61 -2.93 -12.30 4.03
CA GLY A 61 -2.33 -13.14 5.07
C GLY A 61 -2.60 -12.64 6.49
N ASN A 62 -2.96 -11.36 6.66
CA ASN A 62 -3.25 -10.73 7.94
C ASN A 62 -4.77 -10.64 8.23
N ILE A 63 -5.61 -11.24 7.37
CA ILE A 63 -7.08 -11.26 7.51
C ILE A 63 -7.54 -12.71 7.69
N LEU A 64 -7.88 -13.09 8.93
CA LEU A 64 -8.36 -14.44 9.24
C LEU A 64 -9.87 -14.55 9.04
N LEU A 65 -10.30 -15.63 8.37
CA LEU A 65 -11.69 -16.09 8.39
C LEU A 65 -11.92 -16.99 9.62
N LEU A 66 -12.78 -16.54 10.54
CA LEU A 66 -13.05 -17.24 11.78
C LEU A 66 -13.94 -18.47 11.55
N ALA A 67 -13.47 -19.64 12.00
CA ALA A 67 -14.22 -20.88 11.92
C ALA A 67 -15.48 -20.83 12.81
N GLY A 68 -16.58 -21.41 12.33
CA GLY A 68 -17.83 -21.51 13.10
C GLY A 68 -18.75 -20.29 13.05
N HIS A 69 -18.33 -19.19 12.41
CA HIS A 69 -19.22 -18.08 12.07
C HIS A 69 -19.97 -18.38 10.77
N ASP A 70 -21.24 -17.98 10.69
CA ASP A 70 -22.01 -18.05 9.45
C ASP A 70 -21.36 -17.17 8.38
N ALA A 71 -21.46 -17.56 7.11
CA ALA A 71 -21.02 -16.75 5.99
C ALA A 71 -21.72 -15.39 5.94
N SER A 72 -22.93 -15.27 6.52
CA SER A 72 -23.64 -13.98 6.64
C SER A 72 -23.23 -13.14 7.85
N SER A 73 -22.37 -13.64 8.75
CA SER A 73 -21.98 -12.91 9.95
C SER A 73 -21.10 -11.71 9.61
N SER A 74 -21.38 -10.56 10.22
CA SER A 74 -20.57 -9.34 10.06
C SER A 74 -19.23 -9.39 10.81
N ASP A 75 -19.06 -10.33 11.74
CA ASP A 75 -17.89 -10.48 12.62
C ASP A 75 -17.02 -11.71 12.28
N LYS A 76 -17.16 -12.26 11.07
CA LYS A 76 -16.43 -13.46 10.62
C LYS A 76 -14.96 -13.23 10.27
N LEU A 77 -14.49 -11.98 10.24
CA LEU A 77 -13.12 -11.61 9.88
C LEU A 77 -12.39 -11.01 11.07
N MET A 78 -11.10 -11.33 11.21
CA MET A 78 -10.22 -10.78 12.24
C MET A 78 -8.88 -10.36 11.65
N LEU A 79 -8.45 -9.14 11.96
CA LEU A 79 -7.12 -8.65 11.63
C LEU A 79 -6.11 -9.14 12.67
N ILE A 80 -4.94 -9.56 12.21
CA ILE A 80 -3.80 -10.01 13.03
C ILE A 80 -2.49 -9.36 12.53
N ASP A 81 -1.41 -9.57 13.27
CA ASP A 81 -0.06 -9.11 12.91
C ASP A 81 0.11 -7.58 12.80
N PHE A 82 -0.01 -6.93 13.96
CA PHE A 82 0.08 -5.48 14.12
C PHE A 82 1.53 -4.95 14.15
N GLU A 83 2.50 -5.63 13.53
CA GLU A 83 3.93 -5.28 13.65
C GLU A 83 4.29 -3.90 13.05
N TYR A 84 3.56 -3.49 12.00
CA TYR A 84 3.71 -2.17 11.37
C TYR A 84 2.74 -1.13 11.94
N SER A 85 1.87 -1.49 12.87
CA SER A 85 0.78 -0.63 13.31
C SER A 85 1.28 0.60 14.05
N SER A 86 0.67 1.74 13.74
CA SER A 86 1.02 3.03 14.33
C SER A 86 -0.07 4.06 14.04
N TYR A 87 -0.01 5.20 14.73
CA TYR A 87 -0.76 6.37 14.28
C TYR A 87 -0.26 6.82 12.92
N ASN A 88 -1.13 6.77 11.92
CA ASN A 88 -0.82 7.12 10.54
C ASN A 88 -2.07 7.72 9.86
N TYR A 89 -1.92 8.18 8.63
CA TYR A 89 -3.02 8.69 7.83
C TYR A 89 -3.95 7.55 7.41
N ARG A 90 -5.26 7.72 7.60
CA ARG A 90 -6.29 6.76 7.16
C ARG A 90 -6.13 6.38 5.70
N GLY A 91 -5.83 7.36 4.85
CA GLY A 91 -5.64 7.15 3.41
C GLY A 91 -4.55 6.12 3.12
N PHE A 92 -3.50 6.03 3.95
CA PHE A 92 -2.45 5.04 3.80
C PHE A 92 -2.97 3.62 4.03
N ASP A 93 -3.73 3.38 5.10
CA ASP A 93 -4.16 2.02 5.44
C ASP A 93 -5.10 1.44 4.37
N ILE A 94 -6.04 2.26 3.91
CA ILE A 94 -7.00 1.88 2.86
C ILE A 94 -6.33 1.81 1.49
N GLY A 95 -5.53 2.82 1.14
CA GLY A 95 -4.78 2.82 -0.12
C GLY A 95 -3.80 1.64 -0.21
N ASN A 96 -3.16 1.28 0.91
CA ASN A 96 -2.33 0.09 1.01
C ASN A 96 -3.16 -1.18 0.78
N HIS A 97 -4.28 -1.34 1.47
CA HIS A 97 -5.16 -2.49 1.27
C HIS A 97 -5.58 -2.66 -0.21
N PHE A 98 -5.89 -1.56 -0.91
CA PHE A 98 -6.19 -1.60 -2.34
C PHE A 98 -5.00 -2.01 -3.20
N CYS A 99 -3.77 -1.59 -2.86
CA CYS A 99 -2.57 -2.07 -3.54
C CYS A 99 -2.41 -3.60 -3.40
N GLU A 100 -2.78 -4.18 -2.25
CA GLU A 100 -2.62 -5.62 -2.00
C GLU A 100 -3.54 -6.48 -2.88
N TRP A 101 -4.61 -5.94 -3.47
CA TRP A 101 -5.45 -6.68 -4.44
C TRP A 101 -4.70 -7.07 -5.72
N VAL A 102 -3.58 -6.38 -6.00
CA VAL A 102 -2.72 -6.63 -7.17
C VAL A 102 -1.74 -7.76 -6.91
N TYR A 103 -1.33 -7.99 -5.66
CA TYR A 103 -0.21 -8.87 -5.33
C TYR A 103 -0.72 -10.19 -4.74
N ASN A 104 -0.22 -11.29 -5.29
CA ASN A 104 -0.43 -12.63 -4.74
C ASN A 104 0.92 -13.19 -4.28
N TYR A 105 1.06 -13.42 -2.97
CA TYR A 105 2.28 -13.93 -2.34
C TYR A 105 2.35 -15.46 -2.24
N THR A 106 1.33 -16.20 -2.70
CA THR A 106 1.31 -17.67 -2.69
C THR A 106 1.84 -18.29 -3.98
N HIS A 107 2.47 -17.50 -4.86
CA HIS A 107 3.03 -18.01 -6.12
C HIS A 107 4.19 -18.97 -5.83
N ASP A 108 4.12 -20.18 -6.37
CA ASP A 108 5.00 -21.30 -6.01
C ASP A 108 6.35 -21.31 -6.72
N SER A 109 6.54 -20.40 -7.67
CA SER A 109 7.77 -20.25 -8.46
C SER A 109 8.39 -18.87 -8.30
N TRP A 110 9.69 -18.74 -8.59
CA TRP A 110 10.38 -17.44 -8.57
C TRP A 110 9.64 -16.42 -9.45
N PRO A 111 9.38 -15.17 -9.00
CA PRO A 111 9.95 -14.49 -7.82
C PRO A 111 9.20 -14.69 -6.49
N PHE A 112 8.32 -15.69 -6.40
CA PHE A 112 7.45 -16.02 -5.26
C PHE A 112 6.38 -14.97 -4.98
N PHE A 113 6.07 -14.15 -5.97
CA PHE A 113 4.85 -13.34 -6.02
C PHE A 113 4.38 -13.22 -7.47
N GLN A 114 3.10 -12.91 -7.66
CA GLN A 114 2.53 -12.50 -8.94
C GLN A 114 1.84 -11.15 -8.76
N ALA A 115 2.11 -10.22 -9.67
CA ALA A 115 1.40 -8.95 -9.74
C ALA A 115 0.44 -8.97 -10.93
N SER A 116 -0.83 -8.67 -10.68
CA SER A 116 -1.90 -8.53 -11.67
C SER A 116 -2.50 -7.12 -11.57
N PRO A 117 -1.91 -6.11 -12.24
CA PRO A 117 -2.37 -4.72 -12.15
C PRO A 117 -3.85 -4.53 -12.48
N GLU A 118 -4.41 -5.38 -13.34
CA GLU A 118 -5.83 -5.45 -13.68
C GLU A 118 -6.77 -5.75 -12.50
N ASN A 119 -6.23 -6.28 -11.39
CA ASN A 119 -6.99 -6.58 -10.18
C ASN A 119 -7.05 -5.42 -9.19
N TYR A 120 -6.35 -4.30 -9.44
CA TYR A 120 -6.51 -3.10 -8.62
C TYR A 120 -8.00 -2.70 -8.60
N PRO A 121 -8.59 -2.40 -7.43
CA PRO A 121 -10.03 -2.22 -7.34
C PRO A 121 -10.50 -1.10 -8.26
N SER A 122 -11.51 -1.41 -9.08
CA SER A 122 -12.19 -0.41 -9.91
C SER A 122 -12.80 0.68 -9.05
N ARG A 123 -13.07 1.86 -9.63
CA ARG A 123 -13.77 2.96 -8.94
C ARG A 123 -15.03 2.50 -8.21
N GLN A 124 -15.82 1.61 -8.82
CA GLN A 124 -17.04 1.06 -8.20
C GLN A 124 -16.72 0.23 -6.95
N GLN A 125 -15.68 -0.60 -6.99
CA GLN A 125 -15.24 -1.41 -5.85
C GLN A 125 -14.65 -0.53 -4.73
N GLN A 126 -13.87 0.49 -5.09
CA GLN A 126 -13.32 1.44 -4.12
C GLN A 126 -14.42 2.21 -3.39
N LEU A 127 -15.40 2.76 -4.13
CA LEU A 127 -16.54 3.46 -3.55
C LEU A 127 -17.40 2.52 -2.69
N HIS A 128 -17.57 1.26 -3.09
CA HIS A 128 -18.25 0.27 -2.27
C HIS A 128 -17.54 0.07 -0.92
N PHE A 129 -16.21 -0.10 -0.92
CA PHE A 129 -15.44 -0.20 0.32
C PHE A 129 -15.53 1.07 1.17
N ILE A 130 -15.35 2.25 0.55
CA ILE A 130 -15.40 3.56 1.21
C ILE A 130 -16.76 3.77 1.89
N ARG A 131 -17.87 3.46 1.21
CA ARG A 131 -19.23 3.54 1.77
C ARG A 131 -19.38 2.72 3.04
N HIS A 132 -18.95 1.47 3.00
CA HIS A 132 -19.02 0.59 4.16
C HIS A 132 -18.13 1.09 5.29
N TYR A 133 -16.88 1.46 5.00
CA TYR A 133 -15.96 2.03 5.99
C TYR A 133 -16.55 3.28 6.67
N LEU A 134 -17.11 4.18 5.87
CA LEU A 134 -17.76 5.39 6.35
C LEU A 134 -18.99 5.06 7.17
N SER A 135 -19.84 4.10 6.77
CA SER A 135 -21.05 3.74 7.51
C SER A 135 -20.81 3.20 8.91
N GLU A 136 -19.65 2.59 9.16
CA GLU A 136 -19.23 2.06 10.46
C GLU A 136 -18.67 3.15 11.39
N ALA A 137 -18.42 4.38 10.89
CA ALA A 137 -17.91 5.45 11.73
C ALA A 137 -18.99 5.93 12.74
N PRO A 138 -18.62 6.15 14.02
CA PRO A 138 -19.58 6.51 15.06
C PRO A 138 -20.40 7.76 14.72
N GLY A 139 -21.72 7.70 14.90
CA GLY A 139 -22.61 8.87 14.77
C GLY A 139 -23.21 9.12 13.39
N ARG A 140 -23.15 8.13 12.47
CA ARG A 140 -23.68 8.24 11.09
C ARG A 140 -25.11 7.74 10.86
N HIS A 141 -25.87 7.41 11.91
CA HIS A 141 -27.27 7.01 11.74
C HIS A 141 -28.19 8.26 11.57
N GLY A 142 -28.57 8.60 10.32
CA GLY A 142 -29.52 9.68 9.99
C GLY A 142 -29.50 10.13 8.52
N GLU A 143 -30.51 10.91 8.08
CA GLU A 143 -30.72 11.37 6.69
C GLU A 143 -29.57 12.26 6.16
N ARG A 144 -28.72 11.72 5.26
CA ARG A 144 -27.57 12.49 4.72
C ARG A 144 -27.10 12.15 3.30
N ALA A 145 -27.97 11.65 2.44
CA ALA A 145 -27.62 11.15 1.10
C ALA A 145 -26.75 12.10 0.23
N HIS A 146 -26.94 13.43 0.30
CA HIS A 146 -26.20 14.37 -0.55
C HIS A 146 -24.80 14.76 0.00
N LEU A 147 -24.57 14.59 1.31
CA LEU A 147 -23.25 14.81 1.93
C LEU A 147 -22.37 13.56 1.84
N GLU A 148 -22.96 12.40 1.52
CA GLU A 148 -22.27 11.13 1.35
C GLU A 148 -21.47 11.09 0.05
N GLU A 149 -22.02 11.58 -1.08
CA GLU A 149 -21.34 11.51 -2.38
C GLU A 149 -20.07 12.40 -2.43
N GLU A 150 -20.14 13.65 -1.97
CA GLU A 150 -18.97 14.55 -1.93
C GLU A 150 -17.87 13.98 -1.02
N GLU A 151 -18.24 13.45 0.14
CA GLU A 151 -17.29 12.84 1.07
C GLU A 151 -16.67 11.56 0.50
N GLU A 152 -17.46 10.72 -0.17
CA GLU A 152 -16.99 9.54 -0.88
C GLU A 152 -15.95 9.90 -1.94
N GLU A 153 -16.18 10.94 -2.76
CA GLU A 153 -15.25 11.38 -3.80
C GLU A 153 -13.96 12.00 -3.22
N MET A 154 -14.10 12.78 -2.14
CA MET A 154 -12.94 13.31 -1.41
C MET A 154 -12.09 12.17 -0.85
N MET A 155 -12.74 11.18 -0.22
CA MET A 155 -12.05 10.02 0.33
C MET A 155 -11.46 9.13 -0.77
N LEU A 156 -12.12 9.01 -1.93
CA LEU A 156 -11.57 8.31 -3.10
C LEU A 156 -10.27 8.98 -3.57
N THR A 157 -10.24 10.31 -3.66
CA THR A 157 -9.02 11.06 -4.00
C THR A 157 -7.92 10.88 -2.96
N GLU A 158 -8.28 10.95 -1.67
CA GLU A 158 -7.38 10.71 -0.54
C GLU A 158 -6.70 9.34 -0.65
N VAL A 159 -7.48 8.25 -0.74
CA VAL A 159 -6.93 6.88 -0.71
C VAL A 159 -6.06 6.58 -1.93
N ASN A 160 -6.43 7.04 -3.13
CA ASN A 160 -5.62 6.80 -4.33
C ASN A 160 -4.28 7.58 -4.29
N ARG A 161 -4.26 8.80 -3.76
CA ARG A 161 -3.00 9.52 -3.55
C ARG A 161 -2.13 8.84 -2.49
N PHE A 162 -2.71 8.35 -1.40
CA PHE A 162 -1.96 7.62 -0.38
C PHE A 162 -1.55 6.20 -0.81
N ALA A 163 -2.21 5.59 -1.79
CA ALA A 163 -1.75 4.34 -2.42
C ALA A 163 -0.36 4.49 -3.06
N LEU A 164 -0.03 5.69 -3.57
CA LEU A 164 1.33 6.01 -4.04
C LEU A 164 2.36 5.85 -2.91
N ALA A 165 2.02 6.27 -1.69
CA ALA A 165 2.90 6.06 -0.54
C ALA A 165 3.05 4.59 -0.15
N SER A 166 2.02 3.77 -0.32
CA SER A 166 2.12 2.32 -0.13
C SER A 166 3.14 1.73 -1.11
N HIS A 167 3.00 1.99 -2.40
CA HIS A 167 3.97 1.54 -3.41
C HIS A 167 5.39 2.01 -3.10
N PHE A 168 5.56 3.29 -2.76
CA PHE A 168 6.87 3.85 -2.46
C PHE A 168 7.49 3.23 -1.21
N PHE A 169 6.71 3.09 -0.12
CA PHE A 169 7.17 2.51 1.14
C PHE A 169 7.63 1.05 0.98
N TRP A 170 6.77 0.21 0.38
CA TRP A 170 7.07 -1.21 0.20
C TRP A 170 8.17 -1.46 -0.85
N GLY A 171 8.29 -0.57 -1.84
CA GLY A 171 9.41 -0.56 -2.77
C GLY A 171 10.75 -0.35 -2.05
N LEU A 172 10.84 0.68 -1.20
CA LEU A 172 12.05 0.94 -0.40
C LEU A 172 12.34 -0.18 0.61
N TRP A 173 11.31 -0.65 1.32
CA TRP A 173 11.42 -1.77 2.25
C TRP A 173 12.00 -2.99 1.53
N SER A 174 11.52 -3.30 0.32
CA SER A 174 11.96 -4.47 -0.42
C SER A 174 13.41 -4.38 -0.86
N ILE A 175 13.89 -3.20 -1.27
CA ILE A 175 15.32 -3.00 -1.60
C ILE A 175 16.19 -3.32 -0.38
N LEU A 176 15.80 -2.89 0.82
CA LEU A 176 16.52 -3.19 2.04
C LEU A 176 16.48 -4.70 2.34
N GLN A 177 15.30 -5.32 2.24
CA GLN A 177 15.12 -6.75 2.49
C GLN A 177 15.95 -7.63 1.54
N ALA A 178 16.15 -7.21 0.29
CA ALA A 178 17.04 -7.90 -0.64
C ALA A 178 18.47 -8.08 -0.11
N LYS A 179 18.90 -7.26 0.87
CA LYS A 179 20.21 -7.36 1.50
C LYS A 179 20.21 -8.10 2.84
N ILE A 180 19.16 -7.96 3.63
CA ILE A 180 19.14 -8.41 5.04
C ILE A 180 18.32 -9.68 5.27
N SER A 181 17.38 -10.00 4.38
CA SER A 181 16.50 -11.15 4.53
C SER A 181 17.18 -12.45 4.14
N THR A 182 16.86 -13.52 4.86
CA THR A 182 17.23 -14.90 4.53
C THR A 182 16.10 -15.65 3.83
N ILE A 183 14.92 -15.04 3.71
CA ILE A 183 13.74 -15.64 3.06
C ILE A 183 13.96 -15.64 1.55
N LYS A 184 13.65 -16.78 0.91
CA LYS A 184 13.68 -16.89 -0.56
C LYS A 184 12.50 -16.14 -1.15
N PHE A 185 12.73 -14.89 -1.54
CA PHE A 185 11.75 -14.02 -2.18
C PHE A 185 12.45 -13.07 -3.16
N GLY A 186 11.82 -12.78 -4.30
CA GLY A 186 12.36 -11.88 -5.32
C GLY A 186 12.26 -10.41 -4.93
N TYR A 187 12.94 -9.99 -3.87
CA TYR A 187 12.81 -8.64 -3.30
C TYR A 187 13.11 -7.51 -4.30
N LEU A 188 14.14 -7.64 -5.15
CA LEU A 188 14.41 -6.60 -6.16
C LEU A 188 13.38 -6.58 -7.29
N ASP A 189 12.83 -7.73 -7.67
CA ASP A 189 11.73 -7.84 -8.62
C ASP A 189 10.45 -7.21 -8.06
N TYR A 190 10.15 -7.47 -6.79
CA TYR A 190 9.03 -6.86 -6.10
C TYR A 190 9.20 -5.35 -5.96
N ALA A 191 10.39 -4.87 -5.60
CA ALA A 191 10.65 -3.44 -5.52
C ALA A 191 10.40 -2.75 -6.87
N GLN A 192 10.89 -3.36 -7.96
CA GLN A 192 10.66 -2.86 -9.31
C GLN A 192 9.16 -2.81 -9.64
N SER A 193 8.43 -3.89 -9.38
CA SER A 193 6.97 -3.93 -9.58
C SER A 193 6.24 -2.83 -8.80
N ARG A 194 6.61 -2.58 -7.54
CA ARG A 194 6.01 -1.50 -6.73
C ARG A 194 6.32 -0.12 -7.30
N PHE A 195 7.55 0.15 -7.74
CA PHE A 195 7.89 1.46 -8.33
C PHE A 195 7.26 1.67 -9.71
N GLU A 196 7.17 0.63 -10.54
CA GLU A 196 6.45 0.71 -11.82
C GLU A 196 4.97 1.05 -11.58
N ALA A 197 4.32 0.38 -10.63
CA ALA A 197 2.95 0.69 -10.22
C ALA A 197 2.81 2.11 -9.65
N TYR A 198 3.78 2.59 -8.84
CA TYR A 198 3.81 3.96 -8.36
C TYR A 198 3.78 4.98 -9.51
N PHE A 199 4.62 4.83 -10.53
CA PHE A 199 4.65 5.79 -11.65
C PHE A 199 3.41 5.69 -12.54
N GLN A 200 2.88 4.48 -12.76
CA GLN A 200 1.62 4.29 -13.49
C GLN A 200 0.44 4.95 -12.77
N HIS A 201 0.35 4.77 -11.46
CA HIS A 201 -0.70 5.36 -10.63
C HIS A 201 -0.51 6.88 -10.50
N LYS A 202 0.73 7.37 -10.34
CA LYS A 202 1.02 8.81 -10.26
C LYS A 202 0.49 9.55 -11.48
N ALA A 203 0.61 8.97 -12.68
CA ALA A 203 0.10 9.54 -13.93
C ALA A 203 -1.44 9.64 -14.00
N GLN A 204 -2.16 8.94 -13.13
CA GLN A 204 -3.63 8.97 -13.04
C GLN A 204 -4.12 9.89 -11.91
N CYS A 205 -3.26 10.19 -10.93
CA CYS A 205 -3.57 11.00 -9.75
C CYS A 205 -3.08 12.46 -9.83
N SER A 206 -2.27 12.78 -10.84
CA SER A 206 -1.69 14.11 -11.10
C SER A 206 -2.61 15.02 -11.91
#